data_AF-A0A8J8FRJ1-F1
#
_entry.id   AF-A0A8J8FRJ1-F1
#
_cell.length_a   1.000
_cell.length_b   1.000
_cell.length_c   1.000
_cell.angle_alpha   90.00
_cell.angle_beta   90.00
_cell.angle_gamma   90.00
#
_symmetry.space_group_name_H-M   'P 1'
#
loop_
_entity.id
_entity.type
_entity.pdbx_description
1 polymer ?
#
loop_
_entity_poly.entity_id
_entity_poly.type
_entity_poly.pdbx_seq_one_letter_code
_entity_poly.pdbx_strand_id
1 'polypeptide(L)'
;MELAETHSLPLDLDLPDEAEENALVADGIEFYRLERVPDPRDFSEFVNRLRRRNSIRAVSVPDPSWIPLLYYLGFDLFDAGLVLRLTLSSRLLLDDFTTEPVETDDPVDLLRENWVQLQFCLERLREAVRKGTLRTLVESVAVRDPRMAEVLKISDVKGVNSEHVNVSKDSTVLCSTDLSFDRPEVTWWLERVVRYEPPENVEAVLLLPCSARKPYSTSPTHRRVIRITKRFPIDEASVTSPLGLVPRALERVFPAAHYDVRVTGHWTTEEVERSADVFEEIYPWDVPVVAHLPDGYDLVAEELKDRGYEVERTVEPGEHPASRRALDRLRKTLEETVGHGRNPTRDHVPSAVSMFIYGVDPFRDGRTRFDGQRVRIDGKEIMVIVPTSGLPVPTRQGVELLLEEGVEPVRVDEIPPGPEDVEVPKDVIPGLQWPAVGPDGETLRVRLVIRPEDCPRDASPVEIRS
;
A
#
# COMPACT_ATOMS: atom_id res chain seq x y z
N MET A 1 -26.37 -14.39 -53.66
CA MET A 1 -24.99 -14.19 -53.16
C MET A 1 -24.90 -15.01 -51.90
N GLU A 2 -24.24 -16.16 -52.00
CA GLU A 2 -24.08 -17.10 -50.89
C GLU A 2 -23.44 -16.40 -49.69
N LEU A 3 -24.05 -16.60 -48.52
CA LEU A 3 -23.47 -16.29 -47.23
C LEU A 3 -22.18 -17.11 -47.13
N ALA A 4 -21.04 -16.42 -47.21
CA ALA A 4 -19.75 -17.04 -46.93
C ALA A 4 -19.81 -17.62 -45.51
N GLU A 5 -19.70 -18.94 -45.44
CA GLU A 5 -19.53 -19.68 -44.21
C GLU A 5 -18.41 -19.02 -43.40
N THR A 6 -18.78 -18.46 -42.23
CA THR A 6 -17.82 -18.12 -41.18
C THR A 6 -17.10 -19.42 -40.81
N HIS A 7 -15.92 -19.63 -41.39
CA HIS A 7 -14.95 -20.56 -40.84
C HIS A 7 -14.63 -20.06 -39.43
N SER A 8 -15.29 -20.66 -38.44
CA SER A 8 -14.86 -20.64 -37.05
C SER A 8 -13.46 -21.26 -37.01
N LEU A 9 -12.43 -20.41 -37.03
CA LEU A 9 -11.10 -20.83 -36.64
C LEU A 9 -11.18 -21.20 -35.16
N PRO A 10 -10.83 -22.44 -34.76
CA PRO A 10 -10.85 -22.83 -33.36
C PRO A 10 -9.61 -22.23 -32.71
N LEU A 11 -9.81 -21.17 -31.91
CA LEU A 11 -8.75 -20.59 -31.09
C LEU A 11 -9.38 -20.30 -29.71
N ASP A 12 -9.59 -21.39 -28.99
CA ASP A 12 -9.76 -21.36 -27.55
C ASP A 12 -8.39 -21.05 -26.93
N LEU A 13 -8.35 -20.14 -25.96
CA LEU A 13 -7.25 -20.08 -25.00
C LEU A 13 -7.63 -20.99 -23.84
N ASP A 14 -7.12 -22.23 -23.87
CA ASP A 14 -7.20 -23.14 -22.74
C ASP A 14 -6.03 -22.85 -21.78
N LEU A 15 -6.33 -22.12 -20.69
CA LEU A 15 -5.53 -22.05 -19.45
C LEU A 15 -4.04 -21.58 -19.56
N PRO A 16 -3.39 -21.21 -18.44
CA PRO A 16 -2.11 -20.46 -18.46
C PRO A 16 -0.87 -21.22 -18.93
N ASP A 17 -0.85 -22.55 -18.87
CA ASP A 17 0.34 -23.32 -19.27
C ASP A 17 0.55 -23.23 -20.80
N GLU A 18 -0.54 -23.14 -21.58
CA GLU A 18 -0.47 -22.92 -23.03
C GLU A 18 -0.11 -21.48 -23.40
N ALA A 19 -0.37 -20.50 -22.52
CA ALA A 19 -0.02 -19.09 -22.76
C ALA A 19 1.51 -18.84 -22.70
N GLU A 20 2.24 -19.60 -21.88
CA GLU A 20 3.71 -19.59 -21.88
C GLU A 20 4.29 -20.29 -23.12
N GLU A 21 3.69 -21.38 -23.59
CA GLU A 21 4.11 -22.05 -24.84
C GLU A 21 3.78 -21.23 -26.10
N ASN A 22 2.72 -20.42 -26.07
CA ASN A 22 2.31 -19.55 -27.18
C ASN A 22 2.93 -18.15 -27.14
N ALA A 23 3.75 -17.82 -26.13
CA ALA A 23 4.50 -16.58 -26.11
C ALA A 23 5.53 -16.60 -27.24
N LEU A 24 5.29 -15.80 -28.29
CA LEU A 24 6.33 -15.54 -29.28
C LEU A 24 7.41 -14.74 -28.56
N VAL A 25 8.59 -15.34 -28.41
CA VAL A 25 9.77 -14.65 -27.89
C VAL A 25 10.58 -14.16 -29.08
N ALA A 26 10.60 -12.86 -29.30
CA ALA A 26 11.43 -12.22 -30.33
C ALA A 26 12.18 -11.04 -29.69
N ASP A 27 13.50 -11.04 -29.81
CA ASP A 27 14.38 -9.99 -29.27
C ASP A 27 14.17 -9.66 -27.77
N GLY A 28 13.67 -10.65 -27.01
CA GLY A 28 13.35 -10.53 -25.58
C GLY A 28 12.09 -9.72 -25.26
N ILE A 29 11.18 -9.63 -26.23
CA ILE A 29 9.77 -9.25 -26.05
C ILE A 29 8.93 -10.54 -26.03
N GLU A 30 8.08 -10.68 -25.02
CA GLU A 30 7.09 -11.76 -24.93
C GLU A 30 5.72 -11.23 -25.39
N PHE A 31 5.15 -11.86 -26.42
CA PHE A 31 3.84 -11.48 -26.95
C PHE A 31 2.73 -12.38 -26.42
N TYR A 32 1.72 -11.74 -25.81
CA TYR A 32 0.51 -12.37 -25.29
C TYR A 32 -0.70 -11.89 -26.07
N ARG A 33 -1.67 -12.77 -26.29
CA ARG A 33 -2.95 -12.41 -26.92
C ARG A 33 -4.07 -12.72 -25.94
N LEU A 34 -4.80 -11.71 -25.48
CA LEU A 34 -6.00 -11.90 -24.66
C LEU A 34 -7.21 -11.83 -25.60
N GLU A 35 -7.63 -12.97 -26.14
CA GLU A 35 -8.84 -13.04 -26.97
C GLU A 35 -10.13 -13.11 -26.16
N ARG A 36 -10.06 -13.67 -24.94
CA ARG A 36 -11.16 -13.77 -23.97
C ARG A 36 -10.70 -13.33 -22.60
N VAL A 37 -11.67 -13.10 -21.71
CA VAL A 37 -11.38 -12.71 -20.35
C VAL A 37 -10.84 -13.93 -19.56
N PRO A 38 -9.56 -13.94 -19.16
CA PRO A 38 -8.93 -15.11 -18.57
C PRO A 38 -9.57 -15.45 -17.22
N ASP A 39 -9.45 -16.71 -16.77
CA ASP A 39 -9.80 -17.05 -15.39
C ASP A 39 -8.97 -16.17 -14.42
N PRO A 40 -9.60 -15.46 -13.46
CA PRO A 40 -8.89 -14.45 -12.68
C PRO A 40 -7.88 -15.03 -11.71
N ARG A 41 -8.08 -16.27 -11.22
CA ARG A 41 -7.15 -16.94 -10.30
C ARG A 41 -5.91 -17.36 -11.04
N ASP A 42 -6.12 -17.99 -12.18
CA ASP A 42 -5.09 -18.45 -13.10
C ASP A 42 -4.30 -17.26 -13.67
N PHE A 43 -5.00 -16.20 -14.06
CA PHE A 43 -4.39 -14.97 -14.56
C PHE A 43 -3.56 -14.26 -13.49
N SER A 44 -4.03 -14.22 -12.24
CA SER A 44 -3.26 -13.64 -11.13
C SER A 44 -1.97 -14.43 -10.86
N GLU A 45 -2.01 -15.76 -10.89
CA GLU A 45 -0.81 -16.61 -10.78
C GLU A 45 0.15 -16.41 -11.94
N PHE A 46 -0.38 -16.34 -13.15
CA PHE A 46 0.38 -16.03 -14.34
C PHE A 46 1.08 -14.67 -14.23
N VAL A 47 0.36 -13.60 -13.87
CA VAL A 47 0.95 -12.27 -13.64
C VAL A 47 2.04 -12.30 -12.58
N ASN A 48 1.83 -13.03 -11.48
CA ASN A 48 2.83 -13.17 -10.42
C ASN A 48 4.10 -13.87 -10.92
N ARG A 49 3.96 -14.92 -11.76
CA ARG A 49 5.11 -15.57 -12.42
C ARG A 49 5.79 -14.63 -13.42
N LEU A 50 5.00 -13.93 -14.24
CA LEU A 50 5.49 -13.01 -15.26
C LEU A 50 6.32 -11.88 -14.67
N ARG A 51 5.86 -11.27 -13.57
CA ARG A 51 6.55 -10.14 -12.92
C ARG A 51 7.94 -10.46 -12.42
N ARG A 52 8.21 -11.74 -12.15
CA ARG A 52 9.54 -12.24 -11.77
C ARG A 52 10.44 -12.48 -12.97
N ARG A 53 9.88 -12.52 -14.18
CA ARG A 53 10.64 -12.60 -15.43
C ARG A 53 10.98 -11.23 -15.94
N ASN A 54 11.94 -11.20 -16.83
CA ASN A 54 12.55 -9.98 -17.28
C ASN A 54 12.44 -9.83 -18.79
N SER A 55 11.20 -9.63 -19.18
CA SER A 55 10.76 -9.49 -20.55
C SER A 55 9.96 -8.20 -20.67
N ILE A 56 10.08 -7.55 -21.83
CA ILE A 56 9.08 -6.57 -22.23
C ILE A 56 7.84 -7.36 -22.63
N ARG A 57 6.69 -7.06 -22.05
CA ARG A 57 5.47 -7.84 -22.24
C ARG A 57 4.50 -7.09 -23.14
N ALA A 58 4.27 -7.63 -24.32
CA ALA A 58 3.30 -7.10 -25.26
C ALA A 58 1.98 -7.86 -25.16
N VAL A 59 0.85 -7.14 -25.19
CA VAL A 59 -0.47 -7.75 -25.12
C VAL A 59 -1.45 -7.15 -26.11
N SER A 60 -2.20 -8.01 -26.80
CA SER A 60 -3.43 -7.59 -27.50
C SER A 60 -4.61 -7.72 -26.56
N VAL A 61 -5.40 -6.65 -26.43
CA VAL A 61 -6.57 -6.58 -25.55
C VAL A 61 -7.89 -6.62 -26.35
N PRO A 62 -8.95 -7.26 -25.83
CA PRO A 62 -10.23 -7.29 -26.52
C PRO A 62 -10.95 -5.93 -26.44
N ASP A 63 -10.77 -5.20 -25.33
CA ASP A 63 -11.41 -3.92 -25.06
C ASP A 63 -10.41 -2.91 -24.44
N PRO A 64 -10.50 -1.60 -24.76
CA PRO A 64 -9.57 -0.59 -24.25
C PRO A 64 -9.55 -0.44 -22.72
N SER A 65 -10.65 -0.75 -22.04
CA SER A 65 -10.75 -0.65 -20.57
C SER A 65 -9.73 -1.55 -19.85
N TRP A 66 -9.23 -2.60 -20.49
CA TRP A 66 -8.21 -3.48 -19.94
C TRP A 66 -6.81 -2.86 -19.88
N ILE A 67 -6.54 -1.81 -20.68
CA ILE A 67 -5.20 -1.22 -20.80
C ILE A 67 -4.66 -0.75 -19.43
N PRO A 68 -5.39 0.06 -18.62
CA PRO A 68 -4.86 0.50 -17.33
C PRO A 68 -4.60 -0.65 -16.36
N LEU A 69 -5.50 -1.64 -16.30
CA LEU A 69 -5.37 -2.81 -15.41
C LEU A 69 -4.16 -3.65 -15.79
N LEU A 70 -4.01 -4.00 -17.07
CA LEU A 70 -2.91 -4.81 -17.54
C LEU A 70 -1.57 -4.08 -17.40
N TYR A 71 -1.53 -2.77 -17.68
CA TYR A 71 -0.33 -1.98 -17.42
C TYR A 71 0.03 -2.00 -15.93
N TYR A 72 -0.96 -1.81 -15.06
CA TYR A 72 -0.77 -1.95 -13.62
C TYR A 72 -0.33 -3.34 -13.18
N LEU A 73 -0.68 -4.40 -13.92
CA LEU A 73 -0.26 -5.77 -13.67
C LEU A 73 1.10 -6.11 -14.32
N GLY A 74 1.76 -5.19 -15.03
CA GLY A 74 3.13 -5.34 -15.51
C GLY A 74 3.27 -5.62 -17.02
N PHE A 75 2.23 -5.33 -17.81
CA PHE A 75 2.32 -5.33 -19.27
C PHE A 75 2.80 -3.97 -19.81
N ASP A 76 3.70 -3.98 -20.78
CA ASP A 76 4.41 -2.78 -21.23
C ASP A 76 3.90 -2.26 -22.58
N LEU A 77 3.59 -3.17 -23.51
CA LEU A 77 3.21 -2.84 -24.88
C LEU A 77 1.78 -3.30 -25.18
N PHE A 78 1.01 -2.49 -25.91
CA PHE A 78 -0.38 -2.76 -26.26
C PHE A 78 -0.58 -2.71 -27.77
N ASP A 79 -1.27 -3.71 -28.32
CA ASP A 79 -1.57 -3.79 -29.75
C ASP A 79 -2.48 -2.64 -30.22
N ALA A 80 -1.99 -1.83 -31.17
CA ALA A 80 -2.74 -0.76 -31.80
C ALA A 80 -3.82 -1.27 -32.78
N GLY A 81 -3.80 -2.55 -33.16
CA GLY A 81 -4.86 -3.21 -33.92
C GLY A 81 -6.24 -3.13 -33.25
N LEU A 82 -6.29 -2.84 -31.94
CA LEU A 82 -7.50 -2.47 -31.21
C LEU A 82 -8.31 -1.37 -31.91
N VAL A 83 -7.65 -0.30 -32.38
CA VAL A 83 -8.29 0.83 -33.05
C VAL A 83 -8.94 0.42 -34.37
N LEU A 84 -8.29 -0.49 -35.11
CA LEU A 84 -8.86 -1.04 -36.34
C LEU A 84 -10.10 -1.90 -36.03
N ARG A 85 -10.04 -2.76 -35.00
CA ARG A 85 -11.18 -3.60 -34.59
C ARG A 85 -12.41 -2.77 -34.18
N LEU A 86 -12.20 -1.71 -33.39
CA LEU A 86 -13.27 -0.81 -32.98
C LEU A 86 -13.92 -0.12 -34.19
N THR A 87 -13.09 0.38 -35.10
CA THR A 87 -13.54 1.04 -36.33
C THR A 87 -14.37 0.11 -37.21
N LEU A 88 -13.90 -1.11 -37.45
CA LEU A 88 -14.62 -2.12 -38.26
C LEU A 88 -15.93 -2.58 -37.61
N SER A 89 -16.06 -2.39 -36.30
CA SER A 89 -17.27 -2.70 -35.53
C SER A 89 -18.17 -1.47 -35.34
N SER A 90 -17.88 -0.37 -36.03
CA SER A 90 -18.58 0.92 -35.92
C SER A 90 -18.68 1.42 -34.47
N ARG A 91 -17.54 1.39 -33.75
CA ARG A 91 -17.43 1.90 -32.38
C ARG A 91 -16.39 3.03 -32.30
N LEU A 92 -16.74 4.07 -31.54
CA LEU A 92 -15.85 5.16 -31.16
C LEU A 92 -15.26 4.88 -29.77
N LEU A 93 -13.96 5.05 -29.63
CA LEU A 93 -13.21 5.07 -28.37
C LEU A 93 -13.35 6.45 -27.71
N LEU A 94 -13.58 6.48 -26.41
CA LEU A 94 -13.56 7.69 -25.60
C LEU A 94 -12.29 7.75 -24.74
N ASP A 95 -11.93 8.96 -24.28
CA ASP A 95 -10.71 9.25 -23.52
C ASP A 95 -10.67 8.65 -22.09
N ASP A 96 -11.77 8.04 -21.67
CA ASP A 96 -11.92 7.33 -20.40
C ASP A 96 -11.89 5.80 -20.55
N PHE A 97 -11.39 5.32 -21.69
CA PHE A 97 -11.26 3.91 -22.07
C PHE A 97 -12.58 3.18 -22.33
N THR A 98 -13.71 3.89 -22.42
CA THR A 98 -14.99 3.30 -22.84
C THR A 98 -15.17 3.38 -24.36
N THR A 99 -16.17 2.67 -24.86
CA THR A 99 -16.52 2.69 -26.27
C THR A 99 -18.01 2.88 -26.47
N GLU A 100 -18.40 3.59 -27.52
CA GLU A 100 -19.80 3.81 -27.89
C GLU A 100 -20.06 3.41 -29.35
N PRO A 101 -21.24 2.84 -29.67
CA PRO A 101 -21.61 2.59 -31.06
C PRO A 101 -21.86 3.91 -31.79
N VAL A 102 -21.36 4.01 -33.02
CA VAL A 102 -21.53 5.20 -33.87
C VAL A 102 -21.95 4.79 -35.28
N GLU A 103 -22.78 5.62 -35.90
CA GLU A 103 -23.05 5.51 -37.34
C GLU A 103 -21.97 6.30 -38.08
N THR A 104 -21.24 5.66 -39.00
CA THR A 104 -20.27 6.34 -39.87
C THR A 104 -20.39 5.83 -41.29
N ASP A 105 -20.43 6.77 -42.23
CA ASP A 105 -20.31 6.50 -43.67
C ASP A 105 -18.84 6.57 -44.14
N ASP A 106 -17.92 7.00 -43.27
CA ASP A 106 -16.47 7.08 -43.52
C ASP A 106 -15.67 6.35 -42.43
N PRO A 107 -15.40 5.05 -42.60
CA PRO A 107 -14.57 4.28 -41.68
C PRO A 107 -13.13 4.79 -41.54
N VAL A 108 -12.61 5.52 -42.55
CA VAL A 108 -11.24 6.06 -42.47
C VAL A 108 -11.20 7.26 -41.53
N ASP A 109 -12.25 8.07 -41.50
CA ASP A 109 -12.37 9.17 -40.55
C ASP A 109 -12.54 8.64 -39.12
N LEU A 110 -13.41 7.65 -38.91
CA LEU A 110 -13.57 6.99 -37.61
C LEU A 110 -12.26 6.34 -37.14
N LEU A 111 -11.47 5.75 -38.06
CA LEU A 111 -10.15 5.21 -37.71
C LEU A 111 -9.21 6.27 -37.18
N ARG A 112 -9.17 7.45 -37.83
CA ARG A 112 -8.34 8.59 -37.38
C ARG A 112 -8.80 9.09 -36.03
N GLU A 113 -10.11 9.19 -35.81
CA GLU A 113 -10.66 9.65 -34.54
C GLU A 113 -10.35 8.65 -33.41
N ASN A 114 -10.58 7.36 -33.62
CA ASN A 114 -10.21 6.30 -32.68
C ASN A 114 -8.70 6.30 -32.36
N TRP A 115 -7.85 6.57 -33.35
CA TRP A 115 -6.41 6.70 -33.12
C TRP A 115 -6.07 7.87 -32.19
N VAL A 116 -6.68 9.04 -32.42
CA VAL A 116 -6.52 10.23 -31.57
C VAL A 116 -7.01 9.95 -30.15
N GLN A 117 -8.17 9.31 -29.99
CA GLN A 117 -8.74 8.97 -28.69
C GLN A 117 -7.86 7.97 -27.93
N LEU A 118 -7.24 7.00 -28.63
CA LEU A 118 -6.25 6.12 -28.02
C LEU A 118 -5.04 6.91 -27.48
N GLN A 119 -4.56 7.94 -28.19
CA GLN A 119 -3.47 8.78 -27.67
C GLN A 119 -3.86 9.49 -26.38
N PHE A 120 -5.08 10.05 -26.30
CA PHE A 120 -5.57 10.67 -25.06
C PHE A 120 -5.68 9.68 -23.91
N CYS A 121 -6.18 8.47 -24.16
CA CYS A 121 -6.18 7.38 -23.18
C CYS A 121 -4.76 7.09 -22.66
N LEU A 122 -3.77 6.96 -23.55
CA LEU A 122 -2.38 6.69 -23.16
C LEU A 122 -1.73 7.88 -22.43
N GLU A 123 -2.03 9.12 -22.79
CA GLU A 123 -1.60 10.31 -22.06
C GLU A 123 -2.19 10.33 -20.65
N ARG A 124 -3.48 10.00 -20.50
CA ARG A 124 -4.15 9.89 -19.20
C ARG A 124 -3.53 8.81 -18.33
N LEU A 125 -3.17 7.66 -18.91
CA LEU A 125 -2.45 6.59 -18.22
C LEU A 125 -1.06 7.07 -17.74
N ARG A 126 -0.27 7.68 -18.62
CA ARG A 126 1.06 8.21 -18.29
C ARG A 126 1.00 9.28 -17.20
N GLU A 127 0.01 10.16 -17.26
CA GLU A 127 -0.22 11.18 -16.25
C GLU A 127 -0.60 10.57 -14.90
N ALA A 128 -1.40 9.51 -14.88
CA ALA A 128 -1.73 8.78 -13.66
C ALA A 128 -0.49 8.08 -13.06
N VAL A 129 0.41 7.54 -13.88
CA VAL A 129 1.71 7.01 -13.42
C VAL A 129 2.55 8.14 -12.80
N ARG A 130 2.73 9.25 -13.53
CA ARG A 130 3.52 10.41 -13.10
C ARG A 130 3.04 11.01 -11.78
N LYS A 131 1.72 11.04 -11.56
CA LYS A 131 1.09 11.54 -10.34
C LYS A 131 1.01 10.49 -9.22
N GLY A 132 1.41 9.25 -9.45
CA GLY A 132 1.25 8.16 -8.48
C GLY A 132 -0.21 7.80 -8.19
N THR A 133 -1.11 8.00 -9.16
CA THR A 133 -2.56 7.73 -9.08
C THR A 133 -2.99 6.62 -10.05
N LEU A 134 -2.05 5.83 -10.59
CA LEU A 134 -2.34 4.70 -11.49
C LEU A 134 -3.41 3.77 -10.91
N ARG A 135 -3.27 3.36 -9.65
CA ARG A 135 -4.23 2.48 -8.99
C ARG A 135 -5.65 3.08 -8.93
N THR A 136 -5.78 4.39 -8.76
CA THR A 136 -7.09 5.07 -8.80
C THR A 136 -7.69 5.06 -10.20
N LEU A 137 -6.88 5.22 -11.26
CA LEU A 137 -7.34 5.06 -12.63
C LEU A 137 -7.83 3.62 -12.88
N VAL A 138 -7.07 2.61 -12.43
CA VAL A 138 -7.42 1.19 -12.54
C VAL A 138 -8.76 0.90 -11.86
N GLU A 139 -8.96 1.33 -10.62
CA GLU A 139 -10.24 1.14 -9.92
C GLU A 139 -11.40 1.83 -10.65
N SER A 140 -11.16 3.02 -11.22
CA SER A 140 -12.20 3.77 -11.94
C SER A 140 -12.68 3.08 -13.22
N VAL A 141 -11.83 2.28 -13.86
CA VAL A 141 -12.21 1.47 -15.03
C VAL A 141 -12.72 0.09 -14.60
N ALA A 142 -12.08 -0.55 -13.61
CA ALA A 142 -12.43 -1.90 -13.15
C ALA A 142 -13.83 -1.98 -12.56
N VAL A 143 -14.31 -0.93 -11.88
CA VAL A 143 -15.68 -0.91 -11.31
C VAL A 143 -16.79 -1.02 -12.38
N ARG A 144 -16.46 -0.81 -13.66
CA ARG A 144 -17.41 -0.82 -14.79
C ARG A 144 -17.58 -2.22 -15.38
N ASP A 145 -16.65 -3.13 -15.11
CA ASP A 145 -16.63 -4.50 -15.63
C ASP A 145 -16.43 -5.50 -14.47
N PRO A 146 -17.41 -6.37 -14.19
CA PRO A 146 -17.33 -7.32 -13.08
C PRO A 146 -16.08 -8.19 -13.09
N ARG A 147 -15.54 -8.51 -14.27
CA ARG A 147 -14.39 -9.39 -14.36
C ARG A 147 -13.08 -8.67 -14.20
N MET A 148 -12.96 -7.42 -14.65
CA MET A 148 -11.82 -6.59 -14.28
C MET A 148 -11.75 -6.38 -12.77
N ALA A 149 -12.90 -6.11 -12.13
CA ALA A 149 -13.00 -6.00 -10.68
C ALA A 149 -12.57 -7.31 -9.98
N GLU A 150 -13.01 -8.46 -10.51
CA GLU A 150 -12.62 -9.79 -10.01
C GLU A 150 -11.10 -10.05 -10.13
N VAL A 151 -10.51 -9.79 -11.30
CA VAL A 151 -9.05 -9.91 -11.54
C VAL A 151 -8.25 -9.02 -10.59
N LEU A 152 -8.68 -7.77 -10.42
CA LEU A 152 -8.01 -6.83 -9.53
C LEU A 152 -8.06 -7.33 -8.08
N LYS A 153 -9.26 -7.71 -7.60
CA LYS A 153 -9.47 -8.19 -6.23
C LYS A 153 -8.67 -9.46 -5.92
N ILE A 154 -8.65 -10.43 -6.83
CA ILE A 154 -7.87 -11.67 -6.62
C ILE A 154 -6.36 -11.39 -6.63
N SER A 155 -5.89 -10.50 -7.52
CA SER A 155 -4.48 -10.11 -7.57
C SER A 155 -4.01 -9.42 -6.30
N ASP A 156 -4.89 -8.61 -5.70
CA ASP A 156 -4.64 -7.93 -4.43
C ASP A 156 -4.60 -8.91 -3.25
N VAL A 157 -5.57 -9.82 -3.14
CA VAL A 157 -5.63 -10.83 -2.08
C VAL A 157 -4.42 -11.77 -2.14
N LYS A 158 -3.95 -12.14 -3.35
CA LYS A 158 -2.73 -12.94 -3.52
C LYS A 158 -1.44 -12.16 -3.24
N GLY A 159 -1.52 -10.85 -2.95
CA GLY A 159 -0.37 -10.01 -2.64
C GLY A 159 0.56 -9.76 -3.83
N VAL A 160 0.08 -9.91 -5.07
CA VAL A 160 0.93 -9.86 -6.28
C VAL A 160 1.70 -8.55 -6.43
N ASN A 161 1.22 -7.46 -5.82
CA ASN A 161 1.81 -6.14 -5.95
C ASN A 161 2.33 -5.53 -4.64
N SER A 162 2.21 -6.20 -3.49
CA SER A 162 2.60 -5.61 -2.18
C SER A 162 4.12 -5.35 -2.10
N GLU A 163 4.93 -6.22 -2.69
CA GLU A 163 6.39 -6.06 -2.79
C GLU A 163 6.84 -4.91 -3.72
N HIS A 164 5.94 -4.41 -4.57
CA HIS A 164 6.23 -3.33 -5.52
C HIS A 164 5.70 -1.96 -5.07
N VAL A 165 5.16 -1.87 -3.85
CA VAL A 165 4.63 -0.61 -3.31
C VAL A 165 5.75 0.41 -3.16
N ASN A 166 5.61 1.56 -3.82
CA ASN A 166 6.48 2.70 -3.58
C ASN A 166 5.97 3.54 -2.40
N VAL A 167 6.71 3.49 -1.29
CA VAL A 167 6.36 4.20 -0.06
C VAL A 167 6.85 5.65 -0.02
N SER A 168 7.72 6.04 -0.96
CA SER A 168 8.20 7.42 -1.09
C SER A 168 7.46 8.15 -2.20
N LYS A 169 6.12 8.15 -2.16
CA LYS A 169 5.29 8.93 -3.07
C LYS A 169 4.57 10.07 -2.35
N ASP A 170 4.37 11.16 -3.07
CA ASP A 170 3.64 12.34 -2.57
C ASP A 170 2.12 12.25 -2.81
N SER A 171 1.64 11.14 -3.38
CA SER A 171 0.22 10.95 -3.69
C SER A 171 -0.55 10.32 -2.54
N THR A 172 -1.81 10.74 -2.40
CA THR A 172 -2.73 10.15 -1.43
C THR A 172 -3.26 8.80 -1.92
N VAL A 173 -3.22 7.79 -1.08
CA VAL A 173 -3.87 6.49 -1.27
C VAL A 173 -5.39 6.69 -1.09
N LEU A 174 -6.10 6.87 -2.20
CA LEU A 174 -7.55 7.02 -2.18
C LEU A 174 -8.23 5.65 -2.03
N CYS A 175 -8.87 5.43 -0.88
CA CYS A 175 -9.68 4.27 -0.57
C CYS A 175 -11.16 4.62 -0.79
N SER A 176 -11.56 4.68 -2.06
CA SER A 176 -12.85 5.25 -2.47
C SER A 176 -13.95 4.22 -2.73
N THR A 177 -13.57 2.95 -2.91
CA THR A 177 -14.45 1.83 -3.28
C THR A 177 -14.03 0.57 -2.53
N ASP A 178 -14.83 -0.48 -2.58
CA ASP A 178 -14.52 -1.78 -1.95
C ASP A 178 -13.28 -2.44 -2.59
N LEU A 179 -12.95 -2.11 -3.85
CA LEU A 179 -11.70 -2.52 -4.50
C LEU A 179 -10.45 -1.91 -3.86
N SER A 180 -10.62 -0.95 -2.95
CA SER A 180 -9.52 -0.35 -2.21
C SER A 180 -9.18 -1.10 -0.91
N PHE A 181 -10.03 -2.05 -0.48
CA PHE A 181 -9.90 -2.73 0.82
C PHE A 181 -8.59 -3.51 0.95
N ASP A 182 -8.19 -4.22 -0.12
CA ASP A 182 -6.98 -5.04 -0.16
C ASP A 182 -5.88 -4.44 -1.05
N ARG A 183 -5.91 -3.11 -1.25
CA ARG A 183 -4.88 -2.40 -2.01
C ARG A 183 -3.48 -2.83 -1.56
N PRO A 184 -2.49 -2.90 -2.45
CA PRO A 184 -1.14 -3.33 -2.07
C PRO A 184 -0.52 -2.51 -0.94
N GLU A 185 -0.81 -1.20 -0.87
CA GLU A 185 -0.37 -0.36 0.25
C GLU A 185 -0.96 -0.78 1.60
N VAL A 186 -2.20 -1.27 1.59
CA VAL A 186 -2.90 -1.78 2.77
C VAL A 186 -2.33 -3.13 3.16
N THR A 187 -2.18 -4.06 2.20
CA THR A 187 -1.57 -5.37 2.44
C THR A 187 -0.16 -5.23 3.01
N TRP A 188 0.66 -4.36 2.41
CA TRP A 188 2.01 -4.05 2.89
C TRP A 188 2.01 -3.47 4.31
N TRP A 189 1.03 -2.62 4.64
CA TRP A 189 0.85 -2.11 6.00
C TRP A 189 0.51 -3.23 6.98
N LEU A 190 -0.48 -4.07 6.65
CA LEU A 190 -0.95 -5.15 7.52
C LEU A 190 0.15 -6.18 7.79
N GLU A 191 0.96 -6.53 6.77
CA GLU A 191 2.11 -7.44 6.91
C GLU A 191 3.20 -6.89 7.85
N ARG A 192 3.29 -5.55 8.02
CA ARG A 192 4.34 -4.91 8.81
C ARG A 192 3.87 -4.38 10.16
N VAL A 193 2.61 -3.97 10.28
CA VAL A 193 2.10 -3.38 11.52
C VAL A 193 2.11 -4.39 12.66
N VAL A 194 2.00 -5.69 12.36
CA VAL A 194 2.15 -6.78 13.34
C VAL A 194 3.56 -6.88 13.93
N ARG A 195 4.57 -6.25 13.31
CA ARG A 195 5.93 -6.14 13.89
C ARG A 195 6.00 -5.06 14.98
N TYR A 196 4.97 -4.25 15.13
CA TYR A 196 4.93 -3.21 16.17
C TYR A 196 4.86 -3.87 17.54
N GLU A 197 5.87 -3.59 18.36
CA GLU A 197 5.87 -3.95 19.77
C GLU A 197 5.47 -2.73 20.60
N PRO A 198 4.43 -2.82 21.45
CA PRO A 198 4.08 -1.76 22.39
C PRO A 198 5.21 -1.46 23.38
N PRO A 199 5.29 -0.23 23.93
CA PRO A 199 6.29 0.10 24.95
C PRO A 199 6.14 -0.78 26.21
N GLU A 200 7.23 -1.28 26.78
CA GLU A 200 7.22 -2.24 27.91
C GLU A 200 6.45 -1.75 29.15
N ASN A 201 6.34 -0.43 29.34
CA ASN A 201 5.75 0.18 30.52
C ASN A 201 4.29 0.61 30.33
N VAL A 202 3.59 0.09 29.33
CA VAL A 202 2.14 0.34 29.16
C VAL A 202 1.32 -0.65 29.97
N GLU A 203 0.26 -0.15 30.60
CA GLU A 203 -0.63 -0.94 31.47
C GLU A 203 -2.04 -1.11 30.88
N ALA A 204 -2.35 -0.36 29.81
CA ALA A 204 -3.60 -0.46 29.06
C ALA A 204 -3.43 0.06 27.63
N VAL A 205 -4.39 -0.25 26.76
CA VAL A 205 -4.49 0.30 25.39
C VAL A 205 -5.70 1.21 25.28
N LEU A 206 -5.50 2.41 24.74
CA LEU A 206 -6.57 3.33 24.40
C LEU A 206 -6.88 3.27 22.90
N LEU A 207 -8.10 2.85 22.57
CA LEU A 207 -8.62 2.88 21.21
C LEU A 207 -9.30 4.22 20.92
N LEU A 208 -8.93 4.81 19.79
CA LEU A 208 -9.46 6.09 19.30
C LEU A 208 -10.04 5.95 17.89
N PRO A 209 -11.03 6.76 17.51
CA PRO A 209 -11.44 6.82 16.12
C PRO A 209 -10.34 7.48 15.27
N CYS A 210 -10.31 7.15 13.98
CA CYS A 210 -9.48 7.86 13.02
C CYS A 210 -9.90 9.33 12.88
N SER A 211 -9.16 10.10 12.06
CA SER A 211 -9.53 11.47 11.73
C SER A 211 -9.27 11.76 10.25
N ALA A 212 -10.12 12.59 9.64
CA ALA A 212 -9.91 13.10 8.29
C ALA A 212 -8.53 13.79 8.16
N ARG A 213 -8.12 14.56 9.18
CA ARG A 213 -6.81 15.20 9.21
C ARG A 213 -5.75 14.23 9.70
N LYS A 214 -4.75 14.00 8.86
CA LYS A 214 -3.60 13.13 9.13
C LYS A 214 -2.29 13.96 9.18
N PRO A 215 -1.29 13.57 10.00
CA PRO A 215 -1.35 12.52 11.02
C PRO A 215 -2.37 12.87 12.12
N TYR A 216 -3.02 11.86 12.70
CA TYR A 216 -4.21 12.04 13.52
C TYR A 216 -3.99 12.95 14.72
N SER A 217 -2.81 12.91 15.34
CA SER A 217 -2.42 13.76 16.48
C SER A 217 -2.56 15.26 16.21
N THR A 218 -2.60 15.68 14.94
CA THR A 218 -2.77 17.10 14.57
C THR A 218 -4.24 17.52 14.52
N SER A 219 -5.18 16.57 14.49
CA SER A 219 -6.62 16.84 14.49
C SER A 219 -7.07 17.50 15.80
N PRO A 220 -8.10 18.37 15.78
CA PRO A 220 -8.62 18.99 17.01
C PRO A 220 -9.07 17.97 18.08
N THR A 221 -9.67 16.86 17.67
CA THR A 221 -10.15 15.79 18.57
C THR A 221 -8.97 15.11 19.26
N HIS A 222 -8.01 14.58 18.50
CA HIS A 222 -6.84 13.90 19.07
C HIS A 222 -6.00 14.84 19.94
N ARG A 223 -5.82 16.11 19.55
CA ARG A 223 -5.13 17.09 20.43
C ARG A 223 -5.80 17.27 21.78
N ARG A 224 -7.12 17.11 21.89
CA ARG A 224 -7.83 17.19 23.18
C ARG A 224 -7.57 15.94 24.01
N VAL A 225 -7.65 14.76 23.40
CA VAL A 225 -7.35 13.47 24.03
C VAL A 225 -5.90 13.42 24.52
N ILE A 226 -4.92 13.78 23.68
CA ILE A 226 -3.48 13.78 24.01
C ILE A 226 -3.15 14.63 25.25
N ARG A 227 -3.89 15.72 25.48
CA ARG A 227 -3.70 16.54 26.70
C ARG A 227 -4.05 15.79 27.99
N ILE A 228 -4.88 14.76 27.90
CA ILE A 228 -5.28 13.86 28.98
C ILE A 228 -4.27 12.71 29.06
N THR A 229 -4.10 11.98 27.97
CA THR A 229 -3.37 10.70 27.91
C THR A 229 -1.89 10.83 28.22
N LYS A 230 -1.28 12.01 28.03
CA LYS A 230 0.14 12.28 28.38
C LYS A 230 0.54 11.98 29.83
N ARG A 231 -0.45 11.79 30.72
CA ARG A 231 -0.29 11.50 32.16
C ARG A 231 -0.63 10.06 32.53
N PHE A 232 -0.73 9.17 31.56
CA PHE A 232 -1.12 7.77 31.76
C PHE A 232 -0.14 6.84 31.01
N PRO A 233 0.30 5.74 31.63
CA PRO A 233 1.18 4.75 31.01
C PRO A 233 0.36 3.82 30.09
N ILE A 234 -0.06 4.34 28.94
CA ILE A 234 -0.89 3.61 27.98
C ILE A 234 -0.27 3.65 26.58
N ASP A 235 -0.56 2.64 25.78
CA ASP A 235 -0.44 2.74 24.33
C ASP A 235 -1.71 3.36 23.73
N GLU A 236 -1.58 3.99 22.58
CA GLU A 236 -2.69 4.60 21.85
C GLU A 236 -2.76 4.04 20.44
N ALA A 237 -3.93 3.57 20.02
CA ALA A 237 -4.15 3.07 18.67
C ALA A 237 -5.43 3.64 18.07
N SER A 238 -5.38 4.00 16.79
CA SER A 238 -6.55 4.52 16.06
C SER A 238 -7.17 3.43 15.21
N VAL A 239 -8.44 3.12 15.47
CA VAL A 239 -9.26 2.19 14.68
C VAL A 239 -9.60 2.87 13.36
N THR A 240 -9.30 2.23 12.24
CA THR A 240 -9.59 2.76 10.90
C THR A 240 -9.71 1.67 9.85
N SER A 241 -10.56 1.92 8.85
CA SER A 241 -10.55 1.17 7.59
C SER A 241 -9.73 1.91 6.52
N PRO A 242 -9.07 1.21 5.58
CA PRO A 242 -8.91 -0.24 5.52
C PRO A 242 -7.69 -0.77 6.31
N LEU A 243 -6.94 0.09 7.02
CA LEU A 243 -5.68 -0.28 7.70
C LEU A 243 -5.86 -1.12 8.98
N GLY A 244 -7.10 -1.34 9.43
CA GLY A 244 -7.46 -2.02 10.68
C GLY A 244 -7.18 -1.15 11.89
N LEU A 245 -5.91 -1.10 12.28
CA LEU A 245 -5.45 -0.38 13.47
C LEU A 245 -4.14 0.36 13.18
N VAL A 246 -4.03 1.59 13.68
CA VAL A 246 -2.83 2.41 13.55
C VAL A 246 -2.29 2.79 14.93
N PRO A 247 -1.21 2.16 15.42
CA PRO A 247 -0.50 2.61 16.60
C PRO A 247 -0.07 4.06 16.46
N ARG A 248 -0.23 4.87 17.51
CA ARG A 248 0.09 6.30 17.50
C ARG A 248 1.54 6.56 17.12
N ALA A 249 2.45 5.69 17.56
CA ALA A 249 3.87 5.81 17.23
C ALA A 249 4.14 5.69 15.71
N LEU A 250 3.25 5.02 14.97
CA LEU A 250 3.33 4.80 13.52
C LEU A 250 2.43 5.72 12.70
N GLU A 251 1.65 6.64 13.30
CA GLU A 251 0.63 7.44 12.60
C GLU A 251 1.18 8.33 11.46
N ARG A 252 2.51 8.54 11.44
CA ARG A 252 3.20 9.35 10.44
C ARG A 252 3.76 8.54 9.29
N VAL A 253 3.91 7.23 9.47
CA VAL A 253 4.49 6.33 8.47
C VAL A 253 3.46 6.10 7.38
N PHE A 254 3.92 6.05 6.13
CA PHE A 254 3.08 5.64 5.02
C PHE A 254 2.50 4.22 5.27
N PRO A 255 1.26 3.91 4.84
CA PRO A 255 0.26 4.81 4.28
C PRO A 255 -0.60 5.53 5.33
N ALA A 256 -0.39 5.30 6.63
CA ALA A 256 -1.26 5.81 7.70
C ALA A 256 -1.41 7.34 7.72
N ALA A 257 -0.39 8.09 7.28
CA ALA A 257 -0.48 9.53 7.12
C ALA A 257 -0.98 10.00 5.74
N HIS A 258 -1.07 9.11 4.75
CA HIS A 258 -1.20 9.43 3.33
C HIS A 258 -2.37 8.72 2.65
N TYR A 259 -3.38 8.26 3.38
CA TYR A 259 -4.59 7.69 2.80
C TYR A 259 -5.80 8.61 3.01
N ASP A 260 -6.82 8.43 2.17
CA ASP A 260 -8.14 9.05 2.37
C ASP A 260 -9.23 8.01 2.14
N VAL A 261 -10.28 8.08 2.94
CA VAL A 261 -11.38 7.10 2.95
C VAL A 261 -12.70 7.82 3.21
N ARG A 262 -13.80 7.28 2.70
CA ARG A 262 -15.12 7.81 3.05
C ARG A 262 -15.43 7.51 4.51
N VAL A 263 -15.74 8.55 5.28
CA VAL A 263 -16.19 8.40 6.67
C VAL A 263 -17.72 8.39 6.67
N THR A 264 -18.31 7.23 6.42
CA THR A 264 -19.78 7.05 6.41
C THR A 264 -20.35 6.76 7.81
N GLY A 265 -19.50 6.40 8.77
CA GLY A 265 -19.89 5.91 10.09
C GLY A 265 -20.48 4.49 10.06
N HIS A 266 -20.59 3.87 8.89
CA HIS A 266 -21.03 2.49 8.72
C HIS A 266 -19.80 1.62 8.53
N TRP A 267 -19.73 0.53 9.29
CA TRP A 267 -18.66 -0.44 9.26
C TRP A 267 -19.22 -1.79 8.78
N THR A 268 -18.54 -2.38 7.82
CA THR A 268 -18.78 -3.77 7.40
C THR A 268 -18.20 -4.75 8.41
N THR A 269 -18.69 -5.99 8.39
CA THR A 269 -18.13 -7.07 9.22
C THR A 269 -16.64 -7.27 8.96
N GLU A 270 -16.22 -7.23 7.69
CA GLU A 270 -14.81 -7.41 7.30
C GLU A 270 -13.90 -6.29 7.86
N GLU A 271 -14.39 -5.05 7.90
CA GLU A 271 -13.64 -3.94 8.51
C GLU A 271 -13.50 -4.08 10.03
N VAL A 272 -14.56 -4.57 10.69
CA VAL A 272 -14.56 -4.82 12.14
C VAL A 272 -13.61 -5.96 12.48
N GLU A 273 -13.75 -7.11 11.80
CA GLU A 273 -12.90 -8.29 11.97
C GLU A 273 -11.44 -7.94 11.74
N ARG A 274 -11.11 -7.25 10.62
CA ARG A 274 -9.72 -6.80 10.36
C ARG A 274 -9.15 -5.95 11.49
N SER A 275 -9.95 -5.04 12.04
CA SER A 275 -9.47 -4.16 13.11
C SER A 275 -9.20 -4.94 14.40
N ALA A 276 -10.03 -5.94 14.70
CA ALA A 276 -9.84 -6.86 15.81
C ALA A 276 -8.65 -7.79 15.59
N ASP A 277 -8.49 -8.38 14.40
CA ASP A 277 -7.36 -9.26 14.05
C ASP A 277 -6.02 -8.52 14.22
N VAL A 278 -5.89 -7.30 13.67
CA VAL A 278 -4.68 -6.49 13.84
C VAL A 278 -4.44 -6.11 15.30
N PHE A 279 -5.51 -5.91 16.09
CA PHE A 279 -5.38 -5.66 17.51
C PHE A 279 -4.79 -6.87 18.25
N GLU A 280 -5.30 -8.08 17.99
CA GLU A 280 -4.82 -9.32 18.65
C GLU A 280 -3.37 -9.65 18.30
N GLU A 281 -2.94 -9.39 17.07
CA GLU A 281 -1.54 -9.56 16.65
C GLU A 281 -0.59 -8.61 17.39
N ILE A 282 -1.01 -7.36 17.67
CA ILE A 282 -0.21 -6.37 18.38
C ILE A 282 -0.27 -6.56 19.90
N TYR A 283 -1.43 -6.97 20.41
CA TYR A 283 -1.70 -7.13 21.84
C TYR A 283 -2.18 -8.56 22.14
N PRO A 284 -1.34 -9.60 21.96
CA PRO A 284 -1.72 -11.01 22.14
C PRO A 284 -1.89 -11.42 23.62
N TRP A 285 -1.85 -10.47 24.55
CA TRP A 285 -2.02 -10.71 25.98
C TRP A 285 -3.27 -10.01 26.51
N ASP A 286 -3.72 -10.42 27.70
CA ASP A 286 -4.86 -9.84 28.39
C ASP A 286 -4.53 -8.42 28.88
N VAL A 287 -4.67 -7.45 27.98
CA VAL A 287 -4.44 -6.03 28.24
C VAL A 287 -5.79 -5.33 28.41
N PRO A 288 -5.96 -4.51 29.47
CA PRO A 288 -7.16 -3.69 29.60
C PRO A 288 -7.31 -2.74 28.41
N VAL A 289 -8.51 -2.69 27.83
CA VAL A 289 -8.82 -1.86 26.67
C VAL A 289 -9.77 -0.74 27.07
N VAL A 290 -9.33 0.51 26.90
CA VAL A 290 -10.19 1.69 27.04
C VAL A 290 -10.65 2.11 25.66
N ALA A 291 -11.91 1.85 25.34
CA ALA A 291 -12.52 2.20 24.05
C ALA A 291 -13.12 3.61 24.10
N HIS A 292 -12.45 4.58 23.48
CA HIS A 292 -12.93 5.95 23.32
C HIS A 292 -13.45 6.20 21.90
N LEU A 293 -14.40 5.35 21.48
CA LEU A 293 -14.89 5.23 20.10
C LEU A 293 -16.34 5.74 19.98
N PRO A 294 -16.67 6.58 18.99
CA PRO A 294 -18.04 6.96 18.69
C PRO A 294 -18.81 5.82 18.01
N ASP A 295 -20.11 6.04 17.78
CA ASP A 295 -20.99 5.09 17.07
C ASP A 295 -20.36 4.57 15.76
N GLY A 296 -20.53 3.27 15.53
CA GLY A 296 -19.99 2.54 14.38
C GLY A 296 -18.59 2.00 14.64
N TYR A 297 -17.70 2.82 15.22
CA TYR A 297 -16.36 2.37 15.62
C TYR A 297 -16.41 1.47 16.86
N ASP A 298 -17.41 1.68 17.72
CA ASP A 298 -17.64 0.87 18.91
C ASP A 298 -17.97 -0.59 18.60
N LEU A 299 -18.34 -0.93 17.36
CA LEU A 299 -18.48 -2.32 16.91
C LEU A 299 -17.17 -3.10 17.06
N VAL A 300 -16.01 -2.46 16.85
CA VAL A 300 -14.70 -3.08 17.10
C VAL A 300 -14.49 -3.35 18.60
N ALA A 301 -14.98 -2.46 19.46
CA ALA A 301 -14.92 -2.67 20.90
C ALA A 301 -15.83 -3.83 21.37
N GLU A 302 -16.99 -4.01 20.74
CA GLU A 302 -17.85 -5.18 21.03
C GLU A 302 -17.24 -6.48 20.49
N GLU A 303 -16.68 -6.48 19.28
CA GLU A 303 -15.95 -7.62 18.72
C GLU A 303 -14.80 -8.07 19.64
N LEU A 304 -14.00 -7.12 20.16
CA LEU A 304 -12.93 -7.45 21.11
C LEU A 304 -13.46 -8.04 22.43
N LYS A 305 -14.62 -7.59 22.93
CA LYS A 305 -15.26 -8.23 24.11
C LYS A 305 -15.70 -9.65 23.80
N ASP A 306 -16.28 -9.88 22.63
CA ASP A 306 -16.72 -11.21 22.20
C ASP A 306 -15.52 -12.17 22.04
N ARG A 307 -14.34 -11.64 21.70
CA ARG A 307 -13.06 -12.36 21.70
C ARG A 307 -12.41 -12.52 23.08
N GLY A 308 -12.98 -11.91 24.12
CA GLY A 308 -12.59 -12.14 25.52
C GLY A 308 -11.76 -11.04 26.18
N TYR A 309 -11.54 -9.90 25.53
CA TYR A 309 -10.82 -8.77 26.12
C TYR A 309 -11.67 -7.98 27.12
N GLU A 310 -11.05 -7.47 28.19
CA GLU A 310 -11.69 -6.52 29.10
C GLU A 310 -11.75 -5.14 28.46
N VAL A 311 -12.95 -4.73 27.98
CA VAL A 311 -13.15 -3.46 27.28
C VAL A 311 -14.06 -2.52 28.05
N GLU A 312 -13.53 -1.35 28.45
CA GLU A 312 -14.29 -0.26 29.06
C GLU A 312 -14.56 0.86 28.06
N ARG A 313 -15.84 1.18 27.82
CA ARG A 313 -16.27 2.23 26.88
C ARG A 313 -16.39 3.58 27.58
N THR A 314 -15.90 4.64 26.94
CA THR A 314 -15.88 6.00 27.51
C THR A 314 -16.69 7.03 26.72
N VAL A 315 -17.18 6.67 25.53
CA VAL A 315 -18.07 7.50 24.70
C VAL A 315 -19.46 6.84 24.66
N GLU A 316 -20.49 7.63 24.96
CA GLU A 316 -21.88 7.18 24.95
C GLU A 316 -22.49 7.27 23.54
N PRO A 317 -23.56 6.52 23.24
CA PRO A 317 -24.23 6.60 21.94
C PRO A 317 -24.67 8.03 21.57
N GLY A 318 -24.36 8.44 20.34
CA GLY A 318 -24.62 9.80 19.83
C GLY A 318 -23.73 10.90 20.42
N GLU A 319 -22.76 10.58 21.29
CA GLU A 319 -21.84 11.55 21.86
C GLU A 319 -20.58 11.72 21.00
N HIS A 320 -20.17 12.98 20.80
CA HIS A 320 -18.91 13.27 20.12
C HIS A 320 -17.70 12.97 21.05
N PRO A 321 -16.65 12.25 20.62
CA PRO A 321 -15.51 11.87 21.48
C PRO A 321 -14.80 13.08 22.14
N ALA A 322 -14.69 14.19 21.41
CA ALA A 322 -14.12 15.44 21.94
C ALA A 322 -15.04 16.28 22.87
N SER A 323 -16.22 15.74 23.23
CA SER A 323 -17.16 16.32 24.19
C SER A 323 -16.52 16.47 25.56
N ARG A 324 -16.94 17.48 26.34
CA ARG A 324 -16.45 17.63 27.72
C ARG A 324 -16.79 16.40 28.58
N ARG A 325 -18.00 15.86 28.45
CA ARG A 325 -18.46 14.71 29.25
C ARG A 325 -17.68 13.44 28.88
N ALA A 326 -17.54 13.13 27.59
CA ALA A 326 -16.70 12.03 27.11
C ALA A 326 -15.24 12.13 27.57
N LEU A 327 -14.64 13.33 27.50
CA LEU A 327 -13.26 13.54 27.96
C LEU A 327 -13.11 13.43 29.49
N ASP A 328 -14.12 13.86 30.25
CA ASP A 328 -14.14 13.71 31.72
C ASP A 328 -14.26 12.23 32.11
N ARG A 329 -15.10 11.43 31.40
CA ARG A 329 -15.17 9.97 31.59
C ARG A 329 -13.87 9.28 31.19
N LEU A 330 -13.31 9.61 30.03
CA LEU A 330 -12.00 9.08 29.59
C LEU A 330 -10.93 9.28 30.65
N ARG A 331 -10.84 10.49 31.22
CA ARG A 331 -9.91 10.77 32.32
C ARG A 331 -10.15 9.85 33.51
N LYS A 332 -11.40 9.74 33.97
CA LYS A 332 -11.76 8.96 35.15
C LYS A 332 -11.44 7.47 34.95
N THR A 333 -11.84 6.91 33.82
CA THR A 333 -11.53 5.52 33.44
C THR A 333 -10.03 5.28 33.44
N LEU A 334 -9.22 6.12 32.77
CA LEU A 334 -7.77 5.97 32.78
C LEU A 334 -7.15 6.08 34.20
N GLU A 335 -7.70 6.95 35.06
CA GLU A 335 -7.27 7.04 36.47
C GLU A 335 -7.61 5.77 37.27
N GLU A 336 -8.72 5.11 36.97
CA GLU A 336 -9.18 3.86 37.59
C GLU A 336 -8.43 2.63 37.05
N THR A 337 -8.13 2.59 35.75
CA THR A 337 -7.46 1.45 35.09
C THR A 337 -5.95 1.39 35.35
N VAL A 338 -5.22 2.50 35.17
CA VAL A 338 -3.74 2.50 35.18
C VAL A 338 -3.10 3.53 36.12
N GLY A 339 -3.91 4.42 36.72
CA GLY A 339 -3.38 5.49 37.55
C GLY A 339 -2.49 6.49 36.78
N HIS A 340 -1.75 7.34 37.50
CA HIS A 340 -0.94 8.39 36.88
C HIS A 340 0.47 7.90 36.55
N GLY A 341 0.94 8.18 35.33
CA GLY A 341 2.29 7.84 34.85
C GLY A 341 2.74 8.71 33.68
N ARG A 342 3.94 8.50 33.17
CA ARG A 342 4.39 9.15 31.93
C ARG A 342 3.90 8.31 30.75
N ASN A 343 3.26 8.96 29.76
CA ASN A 343 2.95 8.28 28.51
C ASN A 343 4.23 8.05 27.68
N PRO A 344 4.56 6.80 27.32
CA PRO A 344 5.81 6.46 26.64
C PRO A 344 5.79 6.70 25.12
N THR A 345 4.61 6.85 24.51
CA THR A 345 4.40 6.83 23.05
C THR A 345 5.36 7.70 22.26
N ARG A 346 5.61 8.94 22.72
CA ARG A 346 6.50 9.87 22.00
C ARG A 346 7.93 9.35 21.93
N ASP A 347 8.43 8.84 23.05
CA ASP A 347 9.82 8.38 23.14
C ASP A 347 10.00 7.01 22.46
N HIS A 348 8.90 6.27 22.30
CA HIS A 348 8.83 4.98 21.61
C HIS A 348 8.82 5.06 20.08
N VAL A 349 8.55 6.24 19.49
CA VAL A 349 8.47 6.41 18.02
C VAL A 349 9.67 5.83 17.27
N PRO A 350 10.95 6.04 17.68
CA PRO A 350 12.09 5.43 16.99
C PRO A 350 12.06 3.91 16.98
N SER A 351 11.77 3.28 18.13
CA SER A 351 11.64 1.83 18.28
C SER A 351 10.53 1.29 17.38
N ALA A 352 9.34 1.89 17.46
CA ALA A 352 8.19 1.52 16.65
C ALA A 352 8.50 1.60 15.14
N VAL A 353 9.06 2.72 14.67
CA VAL A 353 9.39 2.92 13.26
C VAL A 353 10.49 1.95 12.81
N SER A 354 11.48 1.67 13.66
CA SER A 354 12.54 0.71 13.32
C SER A 354 12.00 -0.71 13.20
N MET A 355 11.20 -1.16 14.15
CA MET A 355 10.55 -2.48 14.08
C MET A 355 9.66 -2.61 12.84
N PHE A 356 8.86 -1.58 12.55
CA PHE A 356 7.96 -1.57 11.40
C PHE A 356 8.72 -1.60 10.06
N ILE A 357 9.83 -0.87 9.93
CA ILE A 357 10.57 -0.76 8.67
C ILE A 357 11.60 -1.87 8.48
N TYR A 358 12.39 -2.15 9.52
CA TYR A 358 13.55 -3.04 9.47
C TYR A 358 13.36 -4.37 10.21
N GLY A 359 12.30 -4.51 11.01
CA GLY A 359 12.07 -5.72 11.81
C GLY A 359 12.96 -5.84 13.05
N VAL A 360 13.73 -4.81 13.38
CA VAL A 360 14.65 -4.76 14.54
C VAL A 360 14.51 -3.45 15.30
N ASP A 361 14.88 -3.45 16.58
CA ASP A 361 14.84 -2.27 17.44
C ASP A 361 16.20 -2.01 18.11
N PRO A 362 17.07 -1.20 17.46
CA PRO A 362 18.35 -0.81 18.03
C PRO A 362 18.23 0.20 19.18
N PHE A 363 17.01 0.61 19.56
CA PHE A 363 16.77 1.72 20.48
C PHE A 363 16.28 1.27 21.87
N ARG A 364 16.11 -0.04 22.11
CA ARG A 364 15.58 -0.64 23.36
C ARG A 364 16.34 -0.26 24.62
N ASP A 365 17.65 -0.07 24.53
CA ASP A 365 18.53 0.19 25.68
C ASP A 365 18.32 1.55 26.38
N GLY A 366 17.34 2.35 25.96
CA GLY A 366 16.95 3.61 26.64
C GLY A 366 17.97 4.75 26.54
N ARG A 367 19.07 4.56 25.80
CA ARG A 367 20.08 5.59 25.50
C ARG A 367 19.61 6.61 24.44
N THR A 368 18.45 6.36 23.87
CA THR A 368 17.88 7.09 22.75
C THR A 368 17.28 8.42 23.16
N ARG A 369 17.61 9.48 22.43
CA ARG A 369 16.94 10.79 22.50
C ARG A 369 16.25 11.08 21.19
N PHE A 370 14.96 11.37 21.25
CA PHE A 370 14.15 11.73 20.10
C PHE A 370 13.58 13.16 20.24
N ASP A 371 13.91 14.04 19.30
CA ASP A 371 13.43 15.42 19.31
C ASP A 371 12.10 15.63 18.55
N GLY A 372 11.53 14.56 17.98
CA GLY A 372 10.35 14.59 17.11
C GLY A 372 10.70 14.39 15.63
N GLN A 373 11.98 14.50 15.27
CA GLN A 373 12.49 14.23 13.93
C GLN A 373 13.78 13.42 13.96
N ARG A 374 14.70 13.74 14.87
CA ARG A 374 16.06 13.18 14.90
C ARG A 374 16.23 12.27 16.10
N VAL A 375 16.81 11.11 15.84
CA VAL A 375 17.12 10.07 16.81
C VAL A 375 18.61 10.13 17.09
N ARG A 376 18.98 10.27 18.36
CA ARG A 376 20.37 10.34 18.80
C ARG A 376 20.69 9.32 19.88
N ILE A 377 21.88 8.76 19.80
CA ILE A 377 22.49 7.92 20.85
C ILE A 377 23.82 8.57 21.22
N ASP A 378 24.05 8.80 22.52
CA ASP A 378 25.28 9.41 23.05
C ASP A 378 25.70 10.72 22.34
N GLY A 379 24.69 11.51 21.95
CA GLY A 379 24.89 12.80 21.26
C GLY A 379 25.13 12.72 19.75
N LYS A 380 25.31 11.53 19.19
CA LYS A 380 25.46 11.31 17.74
C LYS A 380 24.12 11.04 17.08
N GLU A 381 23.95 11.50 15.85
CA GLU A 381 22.72 11.30 15.08
C GLU A 381 22.76 9.94 14.37
N ILE A 382 21.76 9.12 14.64
CA ILE A 382 21.67 7.74 14.17
C ILE A 382 20.63 7.64 13.05
N MET A 383 19.52 8.37 13.18
CA MET A 383 18.41 8.29 12.24
C MET A 383 17.61 9.58 12.22
N VAL A 384 17.07 9.92 11.05
CA VAL A 384 16.11 11.01 10.85
C VAL A 384 14.79 10.42 10.39
N ILE A 385 13.71 10.64 11.13
CA ILE A 385 12.34 10.31 10.72
C ILE A 385 11.81 11.50 9.94
N VAL A 386 11.59 11.34 8.64
CA VAL A 386 11.20 12.43 7.74
C VAL A 386 9.80 12.91 8.12
N PRO A 387 9.59 14.19 8.47
CA PRO A 387 8.30 14.65 8.99
C PRO A 387 7.12 14.52 8.02
N THR A 388 7.39 14.54 6.71
CA THR A 388 6.39 14.47 5.64
C THR A 388 5.97 13.05 5.30
N SER A 389 6.89 12.08 5.32
CA SER A 389 6.61 10.68 4.95
C SER A 389 6.59 9.71 6.14
N GLY A 390 7.13 10.11 7.29
CA GLY A 390 7.36 9.24 8.45
C GLY A 390 8.44 8.18 8.24
N LEU A 391 9.08 8.15 7.06
CA LEU A 391 10.09 7.15 6.75
C LEU A 391 11.42 7.46 7.46
N PRO A 392 12.12 6.44 7.98
CA PRO A 392 13.42 6.59 8.59
C PRO A 392 14.53 6.75 7.54
N VAL A 393 15.50 7.60 7.86
CA VAL A 393 16.72 7.84 7.07
C VAL A 393 17.90 7.62 8.02
N PRO A 394 18.56 6.45 7.99
CA PRO A 394 19.69 6.18 8.85
C PRO A 394 20.92 6.99 8.40
N THR A 395 21.70 7.46 9.37
CA THR A 395 23.07 7.95 9.10
C THR A 395 23.99 6.74 8.90
N ARG A 396 25.26 6.95 8.51
CA ARG A 396 26.23 5.85 8.41
C ARG A 396 26.33 5.03 9.70
N GLN A 397 26.36 5.70 10.86
CA GLN A 397 26.38 5.03 12.17
C GLN A 397 25.07 4.31 12.47
N GLY A 398 23.93 4.84 12.00
CA GLY A 398 22.65 4.13 12.08
C GLY A 398 22.60 2.89 11.22
N VAL A 399 23.25 2.89 10.05
CA VAL A 399 23.37 1.68 9.25
C VAL A 399 24.23 0.64 9.97
N GLU A 400 25.40 1.03 10.49
CA GLU A 400 26.28 0.14 11.27
C GLU A 400 25.49 -0.54 12.41
N LEU A 401 24.70 0.25 13.15
CA LEU A 401 23.86 -0.25 14.23
C LEU A 401 22.74 -1.20 13.76
N LEU A 402 22.07 -0.90 12.64
CA LEU A 402 21.05 -1.80 12.07
C LEU A 402 21.66 -3.14 11.63
N LEU A 403 22.88 -3.12 11.08
CA LEU A 403 23.60 -4.34 10.70
C LEU A 403 24.00 -5.16 11.93
N GLU A 404 24.44 -4.52 13.01
CA GLU A 404 24.76 -5.17 14.28
C GLU A 404 23.54 -5.88 14.90
N GLU A 405 22.35 -5.28 14.77
CA GLU A 405 21.07 -5.87 15.20
C GLU A 405 20.51 -6.93 14.24
N GLY A 406 21.18 -7.20 13.11
CA GLY A 406 20.87 -8.30 12.22
C GLY A 406 19.97 -7.96 11.02
N VAL A 407 19.83 -6.68 10.64
CA VAL A 407 19.20 -6.33 9.36
C VAL A 407 20.01 -6.90 8.21
N GLU A 408 19.36 -7.65 7.32
CA GLU A 408 20.00 -8.19 6.13
C GLU A 408 20.39 -7.06 5.17
N PRO A 409 21.69 -6.86 4.86
CA PRO A 409 22.12 -5.82 3.95
C PRO A 409 21.83 -6.16 2.48
N VAL A 410 21.68 -5.13 1.66
CA VAL A 410 21.95 -5.25 0.23
C VAL A 410 23.47 -5.37 0.03
N ARG A 411 23.93 -6.38 -0.70
CA ARG A 411 25.36 -6.57 -1.00
C ARG A 411 25.63 -6.05 -2.41
N VAL A 412 26.71 -5.29 -2.56
CA VAL A 412 27.12 -4.72 -3.85
C VAL A 412 28.58 -5.03 -4.12
N ASP A 413 28.87 -5.47 -5.34
CA ASP A 413 30.21 -5.90 -5.75
C ASP A 413 31.11 -4.72 -6.16
N GLU A 414 30.51 -3.62 -6.62
CA GLU A 414 31.21 -2.37 -6.93
C GLU A 414 30.34 -1.19 -6.47
N ILE A 415 30.94 -0.02 -6.25
CA ILE A 415 30.18 1.23 -6.05
C ILE A 415 30.00 1.90 -7.42
N PRO A 416 28.84 1.77 -8.07
CA PRO A 416 28.59 2.36 -9.37
C PRO A 416 28.49 3.89 -9.28
N PRO A 417 28.81 4.61 -10.37
CA PRO A 417 28.62 6.07 -10.44
C PRO A 417 27.14 6.49 -10.54
N GLY A 418 26.21 5.54 -10.59
CA GLY A 418 24.77 5.73 -10.74
C GLY A 418 23.99 4.51 -10.25
N PRO A 419 22.67 4.42 -10.55
CA PRO A 419 21.89 3.24 -10.19
C PRO A 419 22.43 1.97 -10.86
N GLU A 420 22.36 0.85 -10.15
CA GLU A 420 22.74 -0.48 -10.63
C GLU A 420 21.70 -1.52 -10.21
N ASP A 421 21.59 -2.58 -11.00
CA ASP A 421 20.72 -3.72 -10.74
C ASP A 421 21.41 -4.65 -9.72
N VAL A 422 20.80 -4.76 -8.54
CA VAL A 422 21.29 -5.63 -7.47
C VAL A 422 20.18 -6.51 -6.91
N GLU A 423 20.54 -7.70 -6.44
CA GLU A 423 19.64 -8.53 -5.65
C GLU A 423 19.39 -7.85 -4.30
N VAL A 424 18.12 -7.76 -3.91
CA VAL A 424 17.71 -7.12 -2.66
C VAL A 424 16.96 -8.11 -1.76
N PRO A 425 17.11 -8.01 -0.42
CA PRO A 425 16.27 -8.76 0.51
C PRO A 425 14.79 -8.52 0.26
N LYS A 426 13.94 -9.52 0.56
CA LYS A 426 12.48 -9.45 0.35
C LYS A 426 11.82 -8.24 1.05
N ASP A 427 12.37 -7.81 2.18
CA ASP A 427 11.88 -6.68 2.95
C ASP A 427 12.23 -5.31 2.35
N VAL A 428 13.10 -5.25 1.35
CA VAL A 428 13.43 -4.01 0.65
C VAL A 428 12.37 -3.72 -0.40
N ILE A 429 11.71 -2.57 -0.26
CA ILE A 429 10.68 -2.11 -1.19
C ILE A 429 10.98 -0.70 -1.73
N PRO A 430 10.37 -0.30 -2.86
CA PRO A 430 10.69 0.96 -3.52
C PRO A 430 10.51 2.18 -2.62
N GLY A 431 11.51 3.06 -2.59
CA GLY A 431 11.48 4.30 -1.83
C GLY A 431 11.98 4.21 -0.39
N LEU A 432 12.21 3.02 0.18
CA LEU A 432 12.90 2.87 1.47
C LEU A 432 14.39 3.17 1.34
N GLN A 433 14.99 3.64 2.44
CA GLN A 433 16.44 3.60 2.63
C GLN A 433 16.79 2.34 3.40
N TRP A 434 17.83 1.63 2.96
CA TRP A 434 18.19 0.34 3.50
C TRP A 434 19.71 0.23 3.74
N PRO A 435 20.16 -0.57 4.73
CA PRO A 435 21.57 -0.92 4.89
C PRO A 435 22.17 -1.61 3.66
N ALA A 436 23.40 -1.23 3.31
CA ALA A 436 24.17 -1.94 2.30
C ALA A 436 25.62 -2.12 2.73
N VAL A 437 26.27 -3.13 2.15
CA VAL A 437 27.68 -3.44 2.36
C VAL A 437 28.36 -3.51 1.00
N GLY A 438 29.41 -2.71 0.83
CA GLY A 438 30.23 -2.70 -0.37
C GLY A 438 31.31 -3.79 -0.39
N PRO A 439 32.10 -3.87 -1.48
CA PRO A 439 33.04 -4.96 -1.71
C PRO A 439 34.15 -5.07 -0.67
N ASP A 440 34.57 -3.94 -0.07
CA ASP A 440 35.62 -3.91 0.95
C ASP A 440 35.05 -4.04 2.38
N GLY A 441 33.75 -4.34 2.51
CA GLY A 441 33.05 -4.46 3.79
C GLY A 441 32.66 -3.12 4.41
N GLU A 442 32.76 -2.03 3.64
CA GLU A 442 32.34 -0.70 4.06
C GLU A 442 30.81 -0.58 4.10
N THR A 443 30.33 0.09 5.14
CA THR A 443 28.90 0.33 5.32
C THR A 443 28.43 1.47 4.43
N LEU A 444 27.40 1.19 3.64
CA LEU A 444 26.73 2.11 2.71
C LEU A 444 25.24 2.20 3.05
N ARG A 445 24.55 3.19 2.49
CA ARG A 445 23.08 3.16 2.45
C ARG A 445 22.61 3.20 1.02
N VAL A 446 21.55 2.46 0.77
CA VAL A 446 20.95 2.35 -0.54
C VAL A 446 19.50 2.80 -0.51
N ARG A 447 19.01 3.25 -1.66
CA ARG A 447 17.60 3.48 -1.89
C ARG A 447 17.17 2.72 -3.12
N LEU A 448 16.13 1.90 -3.00
CA LEU A 448 15.52 1.26 -4.16
C LEU A 448 14.81 2.32 -5.00
N VAL A 449 15.21 2.45 -6.27
CA VAL A 449 14.66 3.41 -7.22
C VAL A 449 14.06 2.64 -8.40
N ILE A 450 12.74 2.70 -8.53
CA ILE A 450 12.09 2.27 -9.77
C ILE A 450 11.99 3.49 -10.68
N ARG A 451 12.83 3.56 -11.71
CA ARG A 451 12.64 4.48 -12.84
C ARG A 451 11.95 3.75 -13.98
N PRO A 452 10.89 4.31 -14.58
CA PRO A 452 10.22 3.69 -15.72
C PRO A 452 11.14 3.38 -16.90
N GLU A 453 12.19 4.19 -17.09
CA GLU A 453 13.16 4.05 -18.18
C GLU A 453 14.32 3.07 -17.94
N ASP A 454 14.57 2.62 -16.70
CA ASP A 454 15.83 1.94 -16.32
C ASP A 454 15.63 0.47 -15.84
N CYS A 455 14.52 -0.21 -16.18
CA CYS A 455 14.26 -1.56 -15.67
C CYS A 455 14.43 -2.68 -16.73
N PRO A 456 15.62 -3.31 -16.80
CA PRO A 456 15.84 -4.71 -17.18
C PRO A 456 16.51 -5.46 -16.01
N ARG A 457 17.08 -6.66 -16.13
CA ARG A 457 16.44 -7.89 -16.55
C ARG A 457 16.63 -9.02 -15.48
N ASP A 458 16.85 -8.74 -14.18
CA ASP A 458 16.76 -9.73 -13.06
C ASP A 458 16.90 -9.10 -11.66
N ALA A 459 16.95 -7.77 -11.55
CA ALA A 459 17.17 -7.08 -10.28
C ALA A 459 16.49 -5.70 -10.27
N SER A 460 16.37 -5.09 -9.08
CA SER A 460 15.74 -3.78 -8.91
C SER A 460 16.83 -2.69 -8.85
N PRO A 461 16.67 -1.54 -9.55
CA PRO A 461 17.71 -0.52 -9.57
C PRO A 461 17.86 0.13 -8.21
N VAL A 462 19.10 0.25 -7.73
CA VAL A 462 19.41 0.82 -6.44
C VAL A 462 20.32 2.04 -6.57
N GLU A 463 19.94 3.17 -5.97
CA GLU A 463 20.80 4.34 -5.82
C GLU A 463 21.67 4.19 -4.56
N ILE A 464 22.98 4.05 -4.75
CA ILE A 464 23.96 3.93 -3.67
C ILE A 464 24.44 5.32 -3.23
N ARG A 465 24.51 5.57 -1.91
CA ARG A 465 25.01 6.82 -1.34
C ARG A 465 26.04 6.57 -0.25
N SER A 466 27.20 7.24 -0.38
CA SER A 466 28.27 7.29 0.62
C SER A 466 27.93 8.16 1.84
#